data_AF-A0ABD5DFD7-F1
#
_entry.id   AF-A0ABD5DFD7-F1
#
_cell.length_a   1.000
_cell.length_b   1.000
_cell.length_c   1.000
_cell.angle_alpha   90.00
_cell.angle_beta   90.00
_cell.angle_gamma   90.00
#
_symmetry.space_group_name_H-M   'P 1'
#
loop_
_entity.id
_entity.type
_entity.pdbx_description
1 polymer ?
#
loop_
_entity_poly.entity_id
_entity_poly.type
_entity_poly.pdbx_seq_one_letter_code
_entity_poly.pdbx_strand_id
1 'polypeptide(L)'
;GQAAAETYTVGSGGTYRPFEFENSQKQLEGFDIDIIKAIAKAEGFDVKLVNTPWEGIFATLNTGDRDIIISGITITDKRKQMVD
;
A
#
# COMPACT_ATOMS: atom_id res chain seq x y z
N GLY A 1 -5.46 -5.99 29.50
CA GLY A 1 -5.20 -4.78 28.71
C GLY A 1 -5.51 -5.10 27.27
N GLN A 2 -6.16 -4.21 26.53
CA GLN A 2 -6.43 -4.43 25.11
C GLN A 2 -5.11 -4.63 24.36
N ALA A 3 -5.00 -5.69 23.56
CA ALA A 3 -3.85 -5.89 22.68
C ALA A 3 -3.79 -4.72 21.67
N ALA A 4 -2.59 -4.23 21.37
CA ALA A 4 -2.41 -3.22 20.33
C ALA A 4 -2.83 -3.80 18.97
N ALA A 5 -3.43 -2.97 18.12
CA ALA A 5 -3.81 -3.37 16.77
C ALA A 5 -2.56 -3.74 15.96
N GLU A 6 -2.67 -4.79 15.14
CA GLU A 6 -1.59 -5.18 14.22
C GLU A 6 -1.38 -4.06 13.20
N THR A 7 -0.13 -3.74 12.87
CA THR A 7 0.20 -2.68 11.92
C THR A 7 0.83 -3.27 10.67
N TYR A 8 0.22 -3.05 9.51
CA TYR A 8 0.78 -3.45 8.21
C TYR A 8 1.51 -2.28 7.54
N THR A 9 2.70 -2.55 7.01
CA THR A 9 3.47 -1.63 6.19
C THR A 9 2.99 -1.73 4.74
N VAL A 10 2.40 -0.65 4.24
CA VAL A 10 1.74 -0.61 2.93
C VAL A 10 2.58 0.21 1.96
N GLY A 11 2.94 -0.40 0.84
CA GLY A 11 3.65 0.26 -0.26
C GLY A 11 2.69 0.84 -1.30
N SER A 12 2.89 2.10 -1.66
CA SER A 12 2.14 2.78 -2.73
C SER A 12 3.04 3.77 -3.45
N GLY A 13 2.81 3.99 -4.74
CA GLY A 13 3.48 5.05 -5.50
C GLY A 13 3.04 6.45 -5.05
N GLY A 14 3.80 7.46 -5.49
CA GLY A 14 3.58 8.87 -5.13
C GLY A 14 3.30 9.81 -6.32
N THR A 15 3.05 9.28 -7.52
CA THR A 15 3.04 10.08 -8.76
C THR A 15 1.81 9.89 -9.65
N TYR A 16 0.82 9.08 -9.25
CA TYR A 16 -0.29 8.66 -10.11
C TYR A 16 -1.64 9.18 -9.62
N ARG A 17 -1.92 10.47 -9.88
CA ARG A 17 -3.22 11.08 -9.60
C ARG A 17 -4.33 10.48 -10.47
N PRO A 18 -5.56 10.29 -9.94
CA PRO A 18 -6.01 10.57 -8.56
C PRO A 18 -5.86 9.38 -7.59
N PHE A 19 -5.20 8.30 -8.02
CA PHE A 19 -5.15 7.03 -7.29
C PHE A 19 -4.19 7.10 -6.11
N GLU A 20 -2.94 7.46 -6.34
CA GLU A 20 -1.93 7.60 -5.30
C GLU A 20 -0.91 8.69 -5.65
N PHE A 21 -0.70 9.63 -4.74
CA PHE A 21 0.25 10.71 -4.95
C PHE A 21 0.75 11.31 -3.64
N GLU A 22 1.94 11.90 -3.68
CA GLU A 22 2.43 12.71 -2.57
C GLU A 22 1.80 14.11 -2.58
N ASN A 23 1.34 14.55 -1.41
CA ASN A 23 0.90 15.91 -1.18
C ASN A 23 2.07 16.84 -0.78
N SER A 24 1.77 18.11 -0.51
CA SER A 24 2.77 19.11 -0.13
C SER A 24 3.50 18.80 1.19
N GLN A 25 2.93 17.91 2.01
CA GLN A 25 3.50 17.44 3.27
C GLN A 25 4.30 16.15 3.11
N LYS A 26 4.52 15.68 1.86
CA LYS A 26 5.15 14.39 1.53
C LYS A 26 4.41 13.18 2.13
N GLN A 27 3.09 13.32 2.27
CA GLN A 27 2.22 12.22 2.67
C GLN A 27 1.51 11.67 1.44
N LEU A 28 1.33 10.35 1.41
CA LEU A 28 0.53 9.69 0.39
C LEU A 28 -0.96 9.95 0.62
N GLU A 29 -1.63 10.39 -0.44
CA GLU A 29 -3.08 10.53 -0.52
C GLU A 29 -3.61 10.11 -1.89
N GLY A 30 -4.93 9.97 -2.00
CA GLY A 30 -5.60 9.52 -3.22
C GLY A 30 -6.55 8.36 -2.96
N PHE A 31 -7.23 7.93 -4.01
CA PHE A 31 -8.27 6.90 -3.94
C PHE A 31 -7.78 5.57 -3.36
N ASP A 32 -6.59 5.12 -3.77
CA ASP A 32 -6.00 3.86 -3.28
C ASP A 32 -5.66 3.95 -1.79
N ILE A 33 -5.20 5.12 -1.35
CA ILE A 33 -4.89 5.39 0.05
C ILE A 33 -6.16 5.39 0.91
N ASP A 34 -7.26 5.93 0.39
CA ASP A 34 -8.55 5.93 1.08
C ASP A 34 -9.12 4.51 1.19
N ILE A 35 -8.96 3.67 0.16
CA ILE A 35 -9.36 2.26 0.19
C ILE A 35 -8.62 1.51 1.31
N ILE A 36 -7.30 1.57 1.36
CA ILE A 36 -6.56 0.76 2.34
C ILE A 36 -6.83 1.22 3.78
N LYS A 37 -7.05 2.52 4.00
CA LYS A 37 -7.50 3.05 5.30
C LYS A 37 -8.90 2.55 5.67
N ALA A 38 -9.82 2.47 4.70
CA ALA A 38 -11.17 1.95 4.92
C ALA A 38 -11.15 0.46 5.26
N ILE A 39 -10.34 -0.33 4.57
CA ILE A 39 -10.11 -1.76 4.86
C ILE A 39 -9.53 -1.92 6.27
N ALA A 40 -8.47 -1.18 6.59
CA ALA A 40 -7.83 -1.21 7.90
C ALA A 40 -8.82 -0.95 9.05
N LYS A 41 -9.67 0.07 8.88
CA LYS A 41 -10.73 0.39 9.83
C LYS A 41 -11.78 -0.73 9.95
N ALA A 42 -12.15 -1.37 8.84
CA ALA A 42 -13.14 -2.45 8.84
C ALA A 42 -12.62 -3.72 9.52
N GLU A 43 -11.34 -4.05 9.30
CA GLU A 43 -10.69 -5.27 9.78
C GLU A 43 -9.99 -5.10 11.15
N GLY A 44 -9.86 -3.86 11.65
CA GLY A 44 -9.31 -3.57 12.97
C GLY A 44 -7.78 -3.61 13.04
N PHE A 45 -7.10 -3.28 11.94
CA PHE A 45 -5.64 -3.13 11.88
C PHE A 45 -5.23 -1.68 11.58
N ASP A 46 -3.97 -1.34 11.82
CA ASP A 46 -3.35 -0.07 11.49
C ASP A 46 -2.51 -0.16 10.21
N VAL A 47 -2.31 0.96 9.53
CA VAL A 47 -1.51 1.03 8.30
C VAL A 47 -0.38 2.05 8.41
N LYS A 48 0.82 1.62 8.01
CA LYS A 48 1.98 2.49 7.80
C LYS A 48 2.25 2.62 6.32
N LEU A 49 1.88 3.77 5.75
CA LEU A 49 2.08 4.06 4.32
C LEU A 49 3.54 4.41 4.04
N VAL A 50 4.11 3.83 2.98
CA VAL A 50 5.47 4.10 2.51
C VAL A 50 5.47 4.34 1.02
N ASN A 51 5.92 5.53 0.61
CA ASN A 51 6.14 5.83 -0.81
C ASN A 51 7.17 4.84 -1.37
N THR A 52 6.73 4.03 -2.32
CA THR A 52 7.50 2.93 -2.90
C THR A 52 7.52 3.12 -4.42
N PRO A 53 8.71 3.27 -5.04
CA PRO A 53 8.81 3.39 -6.49
C PRO A 53 8.22 2.18 -7.21
N TRP A 54 7.51 2.44 -8.31
CA TRP A 54 6.87 1.41 -9.12
C TRP A 54 7.83 0.30 -9.57
N GLU A 55 9.06 0.67 -9.95
CA GLU A 55 10.07 -0.26 -10.46
C GLU A 55 10.45 -1.37 -9.46
N GLY A 56 10.28 -1.14 -8.16
CA GLY A 56 10.63 -2.07 -7.09
C GLY A 56 9.46 -2.60 -6.27
N ILE A 57 8.22 -2.17 -6.55
CA ILE A 57 7.10 -2.38 -5.61
C ILE A 57 6.83 -3.86 -5.31
N PHE A 58 6.84 -4.74 -6.32
CA PHE A 58 6.66 -6.18 -6.12
C PHE A 58 7.85 -6.83 -5.40
N ALA A 59 9.07 -6.32 -5.59
CA ALA A 59 10.23 -6.84 -4.88
C ALA A 59 10.10 -6.56 -3.38
N THR A 60 9.61 -5.36 -3.00
CA THR A 60 9.40 -5.02 -1.58
C THR A 60 8.36 -5.91 -0.90
N LEU A 61 7.34 -6.34 -1.64
CA LEU A 61 6.36 -7.33 -1.15
C LEU A 61 7.03 -8.69 -0.95
N ASN A 62 7.77 -9.17 -1.96
CA ASN A 62 8.42 -10.49 -1.91
C ASN A 62 9.47 -10.61 -0.80
N THR A 63 10.13 -9.52 -0.42
CA THR A 63 11.10 -9.51 0.68
C THR A 63 10.45 -9.34 2.05
N GLY A 64 9.14 -9.08 2.12
CA GLY A 64 8.45 -8.70 3.36
C GLY A 64 8.83 -7.31 3.88
N ASP A 65 9.39 -6.43 3.03
CA ASP A 65 9.60 -5.02 3.40
C ASP A 65 8.27 -4.24 3.37
N ARG A 66 7.35 -4.65 2.49
CA ARG A 66 5.93 -4.25 2.52
C ARG A 66 5.10 -5.49 2.74
N ASP A 67 4.10 -5.38 3.60
CA ASP A 67 3.12 -6.43 3.83
C ASP A 67 2.02 -6.38 2.76
N ILE A 68 1.71 -5.18 2.28
CA ILE A 68 0.64 -4.92 1.30
C ILE A 68 1.16 -3.93 0.26
N ILE A 69 0.80 -4.12 -1.01
CA ILE A 69 1.01 -3.11 -2.06
C ILE A 69 -0.33 -2.67 -2.65
N ILE A 70 -0.51 -1.36 -2.82
CA ILE A 70 -1.69 -0.74 -3.43
C ILE A 70 -1.23 0.48 -4.23
N SER A 71 -1.41 0.46 -5.55
CA SER A 71 -0.85 1.48 -6.46
C SER A 71 -1.41 1.33 -7.90
N GLY A 72 -2.73 1.33 -8.06
CA GLY A 72 -3.41 1.21 -9.35
C GLY A 72 -3.03 -0.06 -10.13
N ILE A 73 -2.67 -1.14 -9.42
CA ILE A 73 -2.04 -2.31 -10.02
C ILE A 73 -3.05 -3.05 -10.90
N THR A 74 -2.91 -2.93 -12.21
CA THR A 74 -3.64 -3.78 -13.15
C THR A 74 -3.22 -5.23 -12.97
N ILE A 75 -4.20 -6.09 -12.77
CA ILE A 75 -4.02 -7.54 -12.66
C ILE A 75 -3.65 -8.09 -14.04
N THR A 76 -2.47 -8.70 -14.15
CA THR A 76 -2.01 -9.44 -15.34
C THR A 76 -1.45 -10.78 -14.89
N ASP A 77 -1.41 -11.78 -15.78
CA ASP A 77 -0.92 -13.12 -15.41
C ASP A 77 0.52 -13.10 -14.89
N LYS A 78 1.38 -12.25 -15.48
CA LYS A 78 2.75 -12.04 -15.00
C LYS A 78 2.79 -11.51 -13.56
N ARG A 79 1.93 -10.56 -13.20
CA ARG A 79 1.89 -9.96 -11.85
C ARG A 79 1.23 -10.90 -10.84
N LYS A 80 0.23 -11.67 -11.27
CA LYS A 80 -0.37 -12.73 -10.45
C LYS A 80 0.65 -13.78 -10.04
N GLN A 81 1.68 -14.05 -10.85
CA GLN A 81 2.75 -14.98 -10.47
C GLN A 81 3.76 -14.39 -9.48
N MET A 82 3.72 -13.07 -9.25
CA MET A 82 4.62 -12.38 -8.32
C MET A 82 4.01 -12.21 -6.92
N VAL A 83 2.78 -12.65 -6.73
CA VAL A 83 2.02 -12.59 -5.48
C VAL A 83 1.36 -13.96 -5.30
N ASP A 84 1.32 -14.51 -4.08
CA ASP A 84 0.71 -15.82 -3.80
C ASP A 84 -0.69 -15.67 -3.20
#